data_AF-A0A554JIF1-F1
#
_entry.id   AF-A0A554JIF1-F1
#
_cell.length_a   1.000
_cell.length_b   1.000
_cell.length_c   1.000
_cell.angle_alpha   90.00
_cell.angle_beta   90.00
_cell.angle_gamma   90.00
#
_symmetry.space_group_name_H-M   'P 1'
#
loop_
_entity.id
_entity.type
_entity.pdbx_description
1 polymer ?
#
loop_
_entity_poly.entity_id
_entity_poly.type
_entity_poly.pdbx_seq_one_letter_code
_entity_poly.pdbx_strand_id
1 'polypeptide(L)' 'MKEKTAEELKHLLTSRRAALRAFFFGTAGSKSKNVREGRMLRREVARIMTELRVRERAGILK' A
#
# COMPACT_ATOMS: atom_id res chain seq x y z
N MET A 1 9.39 -8.30 2.71
CA MET A 1 9.30 -7.08 3.53
C MET A 1 9.61 -7.39 5.01
N LYS A 2 10.57 -8.28 5.30
CA LYS A 2 10.84 -8.72 6.67
C LYS A 2 11.80 -7.80 7.43
N GLU A 3 12.54 -6.95 6.72
CA GLU A 3 13.54 -6.04 7.30
C GLU A 3 13.01 -4.66 7.66
N LYS A 4 11.79 -4.30 7.24
CA LYS A 4 11.25 -2.94 7.47
C LYS A 4 10.67 -2.79 8.86
N THR A 5 11.02 -1.71 9.53
CA THR A 5 10.52 -1.33 10.85
C THR A 5 9.02 -1.03 10.78
N ALA A 6 8.29 -1.17 11.90
CA ALA A 6 6.84 -0.94 11.93
C ALA A 6 6.45 0.48 11.48
N GLU A 7 7.29 1.47 11.77
CA GLU A 7 7.11 2.87 11.37
C GLU A 7 7.28 3.06 9.87
N GLU A 8 8.30 2.44 9.27
CA GLU A 8 8.52 2.48 7.82
C GLU A 8 7.35 1.85 7.05
N LEU A 9 6.73 0.79 7.59
CA LEU A 9 5.54 0.18 7.00
C LEU A 9 4.34 1.12 7.02
N LYS A 10 4.16 1.90 8.11
CA LYS A 10 3.10 2.91 8.20
C LYS A 10 3.34 4.05 7.21
N HIS A 11 4.57 4.54 7.09
CA HIS A 11 4.95 5.54 6.08
C HIS A 11 4.79 5.02 4.64
N LEU A 12 5.13 3.76 4.38
CA LEU A 12 4.88 3.16 3.07
C LEU A 12 3.39 3.07 2.77
N LEU A 13 2.57 2.74 3.76
CA LEU A 13 1.12 2.62 3.60
C LEU A 13 0.48 3.97 3.23
N THR A 14 0.88 5.06 3.89
CA THR A 14 0.36 6.40 3.60
C THR A 14 0.75 6.85 2.19
N SER A 15 2.01 6.65 1.80
CA SER A 15 2.51 6.98 0.47
C SER A 15 1.81 6.18 -0.64
N ARG A 16 1.59 4.87 -0.45
CA ARG A 16 0.90 4.03 -1.45
C ARG A 16 -0.59 4.36 -1.56
N ARG A 17 -1.24 4.77 -0.46
CA ARG A 17 -2.61 5.30 -0.47
C ARG A 17 -2.71 6.65 -1.18
N ALA A 18 -1.74 7.53 -1.00
CA ALA A 18 -1.67 8.80 -1.73
C ALA A 18 -1.47 8.56 -3.23
N ALA A 19 -0.57 7.65 -3.62
CA ALA A 19 -0.37 7.25 -5.00
C ALA A 19 -1.64 6.64 -5.64
N LEU A 20 -2.39 5.81 -4.91
CA LEU A 20 -3.69 5.30 -5.37
C LEU A 20 -4.69 6.43 -5.64
N ARG A 21 -4.81 7.39 -4.73
CA ARG A 21 -5.71 8.53 -4.91
C ARG A 21 -5.29 9.38 -6.11
N ALA A 22 -4.01 9.72 -6.21
CA ALA A 22 -3.46 10.46 -7.34
C ALA A 22 -3.70 9.73 -8.68
N PHE A 23 -3.51 8.41 -8.70
CA PHE A 23 -3.85 7.58 -9.85
C PHE A 23 -5.33 7.69 -10.21
N PHE A 24 -6.25 7.51 -9.25
CA PHE A 24 -7.70 7.62 -9.55
C PHE A 24 -8.11 9.02 -10.01
N PHE A 25 -7.61 10.08 -9.36
CA PHE A 25 -7.87 11.46 -9.81
C PHE A 25 -7.30 11.73 -11.21
N GLY A 26 -6.11 11.24 -11.53
CA GLY A 26 -5.54 11.33 -12.88
C GLY A 26 -6.30 10.49 -13.93
N THR A 27 -6.90 9.37 -13.52
CA THR A 27 -7.71 8.51 -14.39
C THR A 27 -9.15 9.02 -14.59
N ALA A 28 -9.67 9.84 -13.67
CA ALA A 28 -11.08 10.25 -13.66
C ALA A 28 -11.51 11.11 -14.86
N GLY A 29 -10.55 11.63 -15.64
CA GLY A 29 -10.80 12.42 -16.85
C GLY A 29 -10.25 11.83 -18.15
N SER A 30 -9.54 10.70 -18.14
CA SER A 30 -8.93 10.14 -19.35
C SER A 30 -8.83 8.61 -19.32
N LYS A 31 -8.86 7.95 -20.50
CA LYS A 31 -8.55 6.51 -20.62
C LYS A 31 -7.11 6.28 -20.16
N SER A 32 -6.92 5.90 -18.90
CA SER A 32 -5.59 5.58 -18.39
C SER A 32 -5.04 4.34 -19.07
N LYS A 33 -3.92 4.51 -19.78
CA LYS A 33 -3.17 3.42 -20.44
C LYS A 33 -2.60 2.41 -19.45
N ASN A 34 -2.28 2.82 -18.21
CA ASN A 34 -1.58 1.97 -17.23
C ASN A 34 -2.48 1.41 -16.13
N VAL A 35 -3.53 0.67 -16.52
CA VAL A 35 -4.42 -0.08 -15.59
C VAL A 35 -3.63 -1.03 -14.67
N ARG A 36 -2.49 -1.54 -15.16
CA ARG A 36 -1.59 -2.43 -14.41
C ARG A 36 -1.01 -1.77 -13.16
N GLU A 37 -0.67 -0.48 -13.21
CA GLU A 37 -0.09 0.25 -12.08
C GLU A 37 -1.07 0.35 -10.92
N GLY A 38 -2.33 0.69 -11.19
CA GLY A 38 -3.39 0.71 -10.18
C GLY A 38 -3.58 -0.65 -9.49
N ARG A 39 -3.51 -1.75 -10.26
CA ARG A 39 -3.59 -3.11 -9.70
C ARG A 39 -2.36 -3.46 -8.85
N MET A 40 -1.16 -3.04 -9.25
CA MET A 40 0.06 -3.26 -8.47
C MET A 40 0.01 -2.50 -7.13
N LEU A 41 -0.38 -1.22 -7.16
CA LEU A 41 -0.52 -0.40 -5.95
C LEU A 41 -1.52 -1.01 -4.95
N ARG A 42 -2.67 -1.49 -5.41
CA ARG A 42 -3.63 -2.21 -4.55
C ARG A 42 -3.02 -3.45 -3.91
N ARG A 43 -2.25 -4.23 -4.68
CA ARG A 43 -1.59 -5.46 -4.19
C ARG A 43 -0.52 -5.16 -3.14
N GLU A 44 0.25 -4.09 -3.33
CA GLU A 44 1.26 -3.67 -2.35
C GLU A 44 0.63 -3.20 -1.04
N VAL A 45 -0.45 -2.40 -1.10
CA VAL A 45 -1.21 -1.99 0.09
C VAL A 45 -1.72 -3.21 0.85
N ALA A 46 -2.31 -4.19 0.15
CA ALA A 46 -2.80 -5.41 0.77
C ALA A 46 -1.66 -6.23 1.44
N ARG A 47 -0.49 -6.32 0.79
CA ARG A 47 0.69 -6.99 1.37
C ARG A 47 1.18 -6.30 2.65
N ILE A 48 1.24 -4.97 2.65
CA ILE A 48 1.65 -4.19 3.84
C ILE A 48 0.65 -4.39 4.99
N MET A 49 -0.65 -4.32 4.71
CA MET A 49 -1.68 -4.55 5.71
C MET A 49 -1.64 -5.97 6.28
N THR A 50 -1.37 -6.97 5.42
CA THR A 50 -1.23 -8.37 5.85
C THR A 50 -0.03 -8.54 6.77
N GLU A 51 1.12 -7.96 6.42
CA GLU A 51 2.33 -8.01 7.25
C GLU A 51 2.11 -7.34 8.62
N LEU A 52 1.45 -6.17 8.66
CA LEU A 52 1.09 -5.50 9.91
C LEU A 52 0.19 -6.39 10.78
N ARG A 53 -0.82 -7.02 10.17
CA ARG A 53 -1.74 -7.92 10.87
C ARG A 53 -1.06 -9.18 11.37
N VAL A 54 -0.10 -9.73 10.62
CA VAL A 54 0.72 -10.89 11.04
C VAL A 54 1.59 -10.50 12.24
N ARG A 55 2.21 -9.33 12.23
CA ARG A 55 3.05 -8.83 13.35
C ARG A 55 2.24 -8.53 14.61
N GLU A 56 1.05 -7.95 14.45
CA GLU A 56 0.08 -7.75 15.54
C GLU A 56 -0.33 -9.10 16.16
N ARG A 57 -0.68 -10.09 15.32
CA ARG A 57 -1.09 -11.42 15.77
C ARG A 57 0.05 -12.23 16.40
N ALA A 58 1.29 -11.98 15.98
CA ALA A 58 2.49 -12.57 16.57
C ALA A 58 2.87 -11.95 17.93
N GLY A 59 2.14 -10.92 18.40
CA GLY A 59 2.38 -10.30 19.71
C GLY A 59 3.65 -9.45 19.81
N ILE A 60 4.27 -9.11 18.66
CA ILE A 60 5.49 -8.30 18.59
C ILE A 60 5.17 -6.81 18.80
N LEU A 61 3.91 -6.42 18.56
CA LEU A 61 3.36 -5.12 18.92
C LEU A 61 2.56 -5.29 20.22
N LYS A 62 3.22 -5.01 21.35
CA LYS A 62 2.55 -4.76 22.63
C LYS A 62 2.81 -3.32 23.02
#